data_AF-A0AAN0M1W1-F1
#
_entry.id   AF-A0AAN0M1W1-F1
#
_cell.length_a   1.000
_cell.length_b   1.000
_cell.length_c   1.000
_cell.angle_alpha   90.00
_cell.angle_beta   90.00
_cell.angle_gamma   90.00
#
_symmetry.space_group_name_H-M   'P 1'
#
loop_
_entity.id
_entity.type
_entity.pdbx_description
1 polymer ?
#
loop_
_entity_poly.entity_id
_entity_poly.type
_entity_poly.pdbx_seq_one_letter_code
_entity_poly.pdbx_strand_id
1 'polypeptide(L)'
;MFNLRKEKLYFFVDATFSNKTSKEVNITTLNNIIKDADGRSANIYIFGDTDGGLGGNVLPNEKLSGESAYEVNPEGDLFFYFETSVFGGDTIKVKVR
;
A
#
# COMPACT_ATOMS: atom_id res chain seq x y z
N MET A 1 -7.69 21.51 -19.88
CA MET A 1 -7.52 22.16 -18.56
C MET A 1 -6.29 21.55 -17.91
N PHE A 2 -5.24 22.33 -17.67
CA PHE A 2 -4.01 21.83 -17.05
C PHE A 2 -4.10 22.03 -15.54
N ASN A 3 -3.84 20.99 -14.77
CA ASN A 3 -3.80 21.10 -13.31
C ASN A 3 -2.33 21.20 -12.90
N LEU A 4 -1.91 22.39 -12.44
CA LEU A 4 -0.58 22.58 -11.89
C LEU A 4 -0.49 21.79 -10.58
N ARG A 5 0.55 20.96 -10.43
CA ARG A 5 0.74 20.17 -9.21
C ARG A 5 1.01 21.14 -8.05
N LYS A 6 0.10 21.20 -7.08
CA LYS A 6 0.38 21.74 -5.74
C LYS A 6 1.48 20.90 -5.07
N GLU A 7 2.07 21.42 -4.00
CA GLU A 7 3.01 20.65 -3.16
C GLU A 7 2.47 19.25 -2.85
N LYS A 8 3.33 18.26 -2.95
CA LYS A 8 3.03 16.84 -2.71
C LYS A 8 3.81 16.39 -1.51
N LEU A 9 3.18 15.54 -0.69
CA LEU A 9 3.84 14.92 0.45
C LEU A 9 4.05 13.43 0.16
N TYR A 10 5.09 12.87 0.77
CA TYR A 10 5.26 11.43 0.84
C TYR A 10 4.54 10.91 2.09
N PHE A 11 3.55 10.04 1.88
CA PHE A 11 2.89 9.29 2.93
C PHE A 11 3.50 7.89 2.98
N PHE A 12 4.06 7.52 4.13
CA PHE A 12 4.68 6.22 4.33
C PHE A 12 3.70 5.28 5.03
N VAL A 13 3.54 4.09 4.48
CA VAL A 13 2.82 2.99 5.11
C VAL A 13 3.87 2.00 5.60
N ASP A 14 4.08 1.94 6.91
CA ASP A 14 4.78 0.85 7.58
C ASP A 14 3.74 -0.21 7.98
N ALA A 15 3.90 -1.42 7.47
CA ALA A 15 2.95 -2.50 7.67
C ALA A 15 3.64 -3.83 7.95
N THR A 16 2.91 -4.71 8.63
CA THR A 16 3.30 -6.11 8.83
C THR A 16 2.16 -7.04 8.45
N PHE A 17 2.40 -7.90 7.46
CA PHE A 17 1.49 -8.97 7.06
C PHE A 17 1.90 -10.27 7.74
N SER A 18 0.96 -10.94 8.41
CA SER A 18 1.18 -12.27 8.99
C SER A 18 0.41 -13.31 8.20
N ASN A 19 1.08 -14.31 7.65
CA ASN A 19 0.40 -15.38 6.92
C ASN A 19 -0.20 -16.39 7.92
N LYS A 20 -1.53 -16.40 8.04
CA LYS A 20 -2.29 -17.32 8.89
C LYS A 20 -2.85 -18.53 8.14
N THR A 21 -2.51 -18.67 6.86
CA THR A 21 -2.92 -19.82 6.05
C THR A 21 -1.95 -20.99 6.22
N SER A 22 -2.30 -22.14 5.67
CA SER A 22 -1.43 -23.33 5.63
C SER A 22 -0.52 -23.38 4.40
N LYS A 23 -0.52 -22.36 3.54
CA LYS A 23 0.25 -22.32 2.28
C LYS A 23 1.07 -21.04 2.19
N GLU A 24 2.08 -21.03 1.33
CA GLU A 24 2.78 -19.78 0.97
C GLU A 24 1.81 -18.80 0.30
N VAL A 25 1.96 -17.51 0.63
CA VAL A 25 1.24 -16.41 -0.01
C VAL A 25 2.26 -15.47 -0.64
N ASN A 26 2.09 -15.15 -1.92
CA ASN A 26 2.86 -14.11 -2.58
C ASN A 26 2.15 -12.76 -2.38
N ILE A 27 2.85 -11.81 -1.76
CA ILE A 27 2.42 -10.42 -1.63
C ILE A 27 3.32 -9.59 -2.54
N THR A 28 2.73 -8.72 -3.34
CA THR A 28 3.45 -7.73 -4.13
C THR A 28 3.18 -6.34 -3.57
N THR A 29 4.09 -5.40 -3.80
CA THR A 29 3.86 -4.01 -3.41
C THR A 29 2.58 -3.45 -4.05
N LEU A 30 2.17 -3.96 -5.21
CA LEU A 30 0.95 -3.55 -5.92
C LEU A 30 -0.35 -3.98 -5.23
N ASN A 31 -0.30 -4.93 -4.30
CA ASN A 31 -1.44 -5.27 -3.44
C ASN A 31 -1.81 -4.12 -2.51
N ASN A 32 -0.90 -3.15 -2.32
CA ASN A 32 -1.04 -2.01 -1.43
C ASN A 32 -1.37 -0.76 -2.26
N ILE A 33 -2.54 -0.16 -2.02
CA ILE A 33 -3.00 1.00 -2.77
C ILE A 33 -3.50 2.07 -1.81
N ILE A 34 -2.99 3.30 -1.93
CA ILE A 34 -3.58 4.47 -1.29
C ILE A 34 -4.51 5.15 -2.28
N LYS A 35 -5.75 5.47 -1.85
CA LYS A 35 -6.70 6.27 -2.61
C LYS A 35 -7.17 7.48 -1.80
N ASP A 36 -7.46 8.59 -2.46
CA ASP A 36 -8.13 9.74 -1.84
C ASP A 36 -9.65 9.53 -1.69
N ALA A 37 -10.34 10.50 -1.10
CA ALA A 37 -11.80 10.48 -0.91
C ALA A 37 -12.59 10.30 -2.22
N ASP A 38 -12.06 10.76 -3.34
CA ASP A 38 -12.68 10.64 -4.66
C ASP A 38 -12.38 9.28 -5.31
N GLY A 39 -11.62 8.42 -4.64
CA GLY A 39 -11.26 7.08 -5.09
C GLY A 39 -10.09 7.05 -6.08
N ARG A 40 -9.36 8.15 -6.26
CA ARG A 40 -8.18 8.20 -7.13
C ARG A 40 -6.98 7.61 -6.41
N SER A 41 -6.29 6.67 -7.06
CA SER A 41 -5.06 6.07 -6.56
C SER A 41 -3.88 7.07 -6.55
N ALA A 42 -3.11 7.04 -5.47
CA ALA A 42 -1.84 7.73 -5.35
C ALA A 42 -0.74 7.01 -6.14
N ASN A 43 0.29 7.75 -6.55
CA ASN A 43 1.48 7.14 -7.14
C ASN A 43 2.31 6.49 -6.03
N ILE A 44 2.68 5.23 -6.22
CA ILE A 44 3.58 4.52 -5.31
C ILE A 44 5.04 4.78 -5.67
N TYR A 45 5.87 5.01 -4.66
CA TYR A 45 7.32 5.03 -4.74
C TYR A 45 7.85 3.74 -4.11
N ILE A 46 8.15 2.76 -4.97
CA ILE A 46 8.54 1.40 -4.58
C ILE A 46 10.00 1.36 -4.05
N PHE A 47 10.80 2.39 -4.36
CA PHE A 47 12.23 2.48 -3.99
C PHE A 47 12.55 3.70 -3.12
N GLY A 48 11.60 4.14 -2.29
CA GLY A 48 11.90 5.16 -1.28
C GLY A 48 12.95 4.65 -0.28
N ASP A 49 13.61 5.55 0.44
CA ASP A 49 14.39 5.18 1.64
C ASP A 49 13.40 4.58 2.64
N THR A 50 13.37 3.25 2.70
CA THR A 50 12.33 2.46 3.37
C THR A 50 12.98 1.32 4.13
N ASP A 51 12.52 1.06 5.35
CA ASP A 51 13.00 -0.05 6.18
C ASP A 51 12.39 -1.38 5.71
N GLY A 52 12.89 -1.90 4.58
CA GLY A 52 12.40 -3.14 3.96
C GLY A 52 11.18 -2.94 3.05
N GLY A 53 10.85 -3.98 2.27
CA GLY A 53 9.82 -3.91 1.23
C GLY A 53 8.55 -4.70 1.57
N LEU A 54 7.38 -4.15 1.21
CA LEU A 54 6.08 -4.84 1.32
C LEU A 54 5.78 -5.78 0.14
N GLY A 55 6.81 -6.45 -0.38
CA GLY A 55 6.70 -7.44 -1.45
C GLY A 55 7.59 -8.65 -1.19
N GLY A 56 7.02 -9.85 -1.30
CA GLY A 56 7.73 -11.11 -1.11
C GLY A 56 6.77 -12.29 -0.95
N ASN A 57 7.38 -13.48 -0.90
CA ASN A 57 6.69 -14.69 -0.49
C ASN A 57 6.69 -14.78 1.04
N VAL A 58 5.54 -15.14 1.61
CA VAL A 58 5.37 -15.30 3.06
C VAL A 58 4.96 -16.74 3.34
N LEU A 59 5.82 -17.51 3.99
CA LEU A 59 5.54 -18.90 4.34
C LEU A 59 4.46 -18.99 5.44
N PRO A 60 3.84 -20.18 5.65
CA PRO A 60 2.88 -20.36 6.73
C PRO A 60 3.43 -19.93 8.10
N ASN A 61 2.66 -19.12 8.82
CA ASN A 61 2.99 -18.55 10.14
C ASN A 61 4.14 -17.53 10.19
N GLU A 62 4.73 -17.17 9.05
CA GLU A 62 5.74 -16.11 8.97
C GLU A 62 5.11 -14.72 8.77
N LYS A 63 5.98 -13.71 8.78
CA LYS A 63 5.63 -12.31 8.62
C LYS A 63 6.44 -11.64 7.52
N LEU A 64 5.81 -10.71 6.83
CA LEU A 64 6.45 -9.73 5.95
C LEU A 64 6.25 -8.35 6.57
N SER A 65 7.34 -7.67 6.89
CA SER A 65 7.34 -6.29 7.38
C SER A 65 8.12 -5.42 6.42
N GLY A 66 7.67 -4.18 6.26
CA GLY A 66 8.38 -3.19 5.46
C GLY A 66 7.53 -1.97 5.22
N GLU A 67 8.01 -1.13 4.31
CA GLU A 67 7.38 0.15 4.05
C GLU A 67 7.01 0.34 2.57
N SER A 68 6.10 1.26 2.32
CA SER A 68 5.81 1.79 0.98
C SER A 68 5.46 3.26 1.06
N ALA A 69 6.04 4.05 0.16
CA ALA A 69 5.82 5.49 0.11
C ALA A 69 4.84 5.85 -1.01
N TYR A 70 4.00 6.86 -0.78
CA TYR A 70 2.99 7.33 -1.75
C TYR A 70 3.03 8.85 -1.89
N GLU A 71 3.00 9.33 -3.13
CA GLU A 71 2.86 10.76 -3.45
C GLU A 71 1.38 11.17 -3.31
N VAL A 72 1.04 11.90 -2.24
CA VAL A 72 -0.33 12.29 -1.91
C VAL A 72 -0.51 13.80 -1.87
N ASN A 73 -1.77 14.26 -1.94
CA ASN A 73 -2.07 15.65 -1.63
C ASN A 73 -1.79 15.94 -0.14
N PRO A 74 -1.42 17.18 0.23
CA PRO A 74 -1.13 17.52 1.62
C PRO A 74 -2.32 17.35 2.55
N GLU A 75 -3.52 17.54 2.02
CA GLU A 75 -4.79 17.51 2.75
C GLU A 75 -5.76 16.49 2.14
N GLY A 76 -6.85 16.23 2.87
CA GLY A 76 -7.91 15.32 2.48
C GLY A 76 -7.71 13.89 2.97
N ASP A 77 -8.83 13.17 3.02
CA ASP A 77 -8.86 11.79 3.50
C ASP A 77 -8.04 10.87 2.58
N LEU A 78 -7.39 9.88 3.20
CA LEU A 78 -6.68 8.81 2.52
C LEU A 78 -7.18 7.47 3.03
N PHE A 79 -7.30 6.53 2.10
CA PHE A 79 -7.74 5.18 2.36
C PHE A 79 -6.66 4.20 1.86
N PHE A 80 -6.18 3.37 2.76
CA PHE A 80 -5.34 2.23 2.45
C PHE A 80 -6.20 1.05 2.04
N TYR A 81 -5.83 0.44 0.93
CA TYR A 81 -6.41 -0.77 0.41
C TYR A 81 -5.35 -1.86 0.35
N PHE A 82 -5.68 -3.03 0.87
CA PHE A 82 -4.92 -4.25 0.66
C PHE A 82 -5.78 -5.26 -0.08
N GLU A 83 -5.36 -5.65 -1.27
CA GLU A 83 -6.00 -6.71 -2.06
C GLU A 83 -5.23 -8.01 -1.86
N THR A 84 -5.88 -9.10 -1.44
CA THR A 84 -5.17 -10.37 -1.20
C THR A 84 -4.65 -11.03 -2.49
N SER A 85 -5.13 -10.57 -3.65
CA SER A 85 -4.66 -10.96 -4.98
C SER A 85 -4.90 -9.81 -5.96
N VAL A 86 -3.91 -9.51 -6.80
CA VAL A 86 -4.00 -8.50 -7.88
C VAL A 86 -4.96 -8.90 -9.01
N PHE A 87 -5.45 -10.14 -9.02
CA PHE A 87 -6.40 -10.67 -10.01
C PHE A 87 -7.83 -10.85 -9.45
N GLY A 88 -8.17 -10.14 -8.36
CA GLY A 88 -9.52 -10.15 -7.79
C GLY A 88 -9.64 -11.02 -6.53
N GLY A 89 -8.89 -10.65 -5.49
CA GLY A 89 -9.05 -11.22 -4.14
C GLY A 89 -9.97 -10.39 -3.24
N ASP A 90 -10.03 -10.79 -1.96
CA ASP A 90 -10.65 -9.98 -0.92
C ASP A 90 -9.92 -8.64 -0.76
N THR A 91 -10.68 -7.59 -0.45
CA THR A 91 -10.13 -6.24 -0.26
C THR A 91 -10.36 -5.78 1.17
N ILE A 92 -9.28 -5.38 1.83
CA ILE A 92 -9.33 -4.65 3.10
C ILE A 92 -9.25 -3.16 2.78
N LYS A 93 -10.11 -2.35 3.41
CA LYS A 93 -10.09 -0.88 3.31
C LYS A 93 -9.98 -0.28 4.70
N VAL A 94 -9.02 0.63 4.90
CA VAL A 94 -8.80 1.35 6.15
C VAL A 94 -8.65 2.85 5.86
N LYS A 95 -9.35 3.72 6.59
CA LYS A 95 -9.08 5.17 6.55
C LYS A 95 -7.81 5.44 7.36
N VAL A 96 -6.81 6.05 6.74
CA VAL A 96 -5.48 6.30 7.34
C VAL A 96 -5.19 7.78 7.54
N ARG A 97 -6.02 8.65 6.96
CA ARG A 97 -6.10 10.10 7.20
C ARG A 97 -7.52 10.52 6.89
#